data_AF-A0A6P0IVW2-F1
#
_entry.id   AF-A0A6P0IVW2-F1
#
_cell.length_a   1.000
_cell.length_b   1.000
_cell.length_c   1.000
_cell.angle_alpha   90.00
_cell.angle_beta   90.00
_cell.angle_gamma   90.00
#
_symmetry.space_group_name_H-M   'P 1'
#
loop_
_entity.id
_entity.type
_entity.pdbx_description
1 polymer ?
#
loop_
_entity_poly.entity_id
_entity_poly.type
_entity_poly.pdbx_seq_one_letter_code
_entity_poly.pdbx_strand_id
1 'polypeptide(L)'
;MPWAPKPPRPTQIIKEGGDYILALKANQKTLYKRVKAFFKEAVASGWEGINYSYYDATNAGHYRIEYRQVWAVPISQVPNLGIAKKWTRLKTIVMVRRKRTLWNDQTDNPSYYMFLFGCRCCTDC
;
A
#
# COMPACT_ATOMS: atom_id res chain seq x y z
N MET A 1 -28.88 0.35 -6.98
CA MET A 1 -29.29 -0.21 -5.66
C MET A 1 -28.17 0.05 -4.65
N PRO A 2 -28.33 0.91 -3.63
CA PRO A 2 -27.27 1.25 -2.69
C PRO A 2 -27.56 0.65 -1.31
N TRP A 3 -27.46 -0.66 -1.17
CA TRP A 3 -27.46 -1.28 0.16
C TRP A 3 -26.15 -2.05 0.32
N ALA A 4 -25.20 -1.41 0.98
CA ALA A 4 -24.08 -2.10 1.60
C ALA A 4 -23.93 -1.46 2.99
N PRO A 5 -23.90 -2.24 4.07
CA PRO A 5 -23.68 -1.68 5.40
C PRO A 5 -22.36 -0.92 5.41
N LYS A 6 -22.31 0.22 6.11
CA LYS A 6 -21.05 0.96 6.26
C LYS A 6 -20.01 0.02 6.87
N PRO A 7 -18.80 -0.06 6.30
CA PRO A 7 -17.79 -0.96 6.81
C PRO A 7 -17.46 -0.63 8.27
N PRO A 8 -17.19 -1.64 9.11
CA PRO A 8 -16.88 -1.44 10.52
C PRO A 8 -15.64 -0.55 10.66
N ARG A 9 -15.59 0.20 11.77
CA ARG A 9 -14.42 1.04 12.03
C ARG A 9 -13.19 0.14 12.24
N PRO A 10 -11.99 0.57 11.82
CA PRO A 10 -10.74 -0.16 12.03
C PRO A 10 -10.52 -0.64 13.48
N THR A 11 -10.96 0.15 14.46
CA THR A 11 -10.89 -0.18 15.89
C THR A 11 -11.79 -1.36 16.28
N GLN A 12 -12.90 -1.58 15.58
CA GLN A 12 -13.81 -2.70 15.81
C GLN A 12 -13.24 -4.00 15.23
N ILE A 13 -12.71 -3.94 14.00
CA ILE A 13 -12.04 -5.08 13.35
C ILE A 13 -10.90 -5.61 14.22
N ILE A 14 -10.10 -4.70 14.78
CA ILE A 14 -9.02 -5.06 15.72
C ILE A 14 -9.54 -5.75 16.99
N LYS A 15 -10.66 -5.26 17.56
CA LYS A 15 -11.25 -5.84 18.79
C LYS A 15 -11.78 -7.25 18.56
N GLU A 16 -12.24 -7.53 17.34
CA GLU A 16 -12.76 -8.83 16.91
C GLU A 16 -11.64 -9.77 16.42
N GLY A 17 -10.36 -9.38 16.59
CA GLY A 17 -9.20 -10.20 16.20
C GLY A 17 -8.90 -10.22 14.70
N GLY A 18 -9.60 -9.39 13.92
CA GLY A 18 -9.41 -9.29 12.48
C GLY A 18 -8.32 -8.31 12.06
N ASP A 19 -7.81 -8.53 10.86
CA ASP A 19 -6.82 -7.68 10.21
C ASP A 19 -7.50 -6.78 9.17
N TYR A 20 -6.95 -5.59 8.94
CA TYR A 20 -7.47 -4.71 7.89
C TYR A 20 -6.38 -4.11 7.02
N ILE A 21 -6.75 -3.91 5.75
CA ILE A 21 -5.99 -3.17 4.75
C ILE A 21 -6.70 -1.85 4.52
N LEU A 22 -6.01 -0.74 4.77
CA LEU A 22 -6.55 0.58 4.50
C LEU A 22 -6.00 1.09 3.17
N ALA A 23 -6.88 1.20 2.17
CA ALA A 23 -6.54 1.93 0.95
C ALA A 23 -6.48 3.43 1.25
N LEU A 24 -5.30 4.03 1.06
CA LEU A 24 -5.15 5.47 1.22
C LEU A 24 -5.70 6.16 -0.03
N LYS A 25 -6.81 6.88 0.16
CA LYS A 25 -7.46 7.71 -0.87
C LYS A 25 -7.41 9.18 -0.48
N ALA A 26 -7.82 10.05 -1.42
CA ALA A 26 -7.93 11.49 -1.21
C ALA A 26 -8.81 11.91 0.00
N ASN A 27 -9.65 11.02 0.53
CA ASN A 27 -10.45 11.28 1.73
C ASN A 27 -9.61 11.40 3.02
N GLN A 28 -8.32 11.00 3.01
CA GLN A 28 -7.36 11.20 4.10
C GLN A 28 -6.16 12.05 3.62
N LYS A 29 -6.46 13.28 3.15
CA LYS A 29 -5.54 14.14 2.36
C LYS A 29 -4.12 14.23 2.93
N THR A 30 -3.95 14.48 4.22
CA THR A 30 -2.62 14.67 4.84
C THR A 30 -1.80 13.39 4.88
N LEU A 31 -2.44 12.29 5.29
CA LEU A 31 -1.78 10.99 5.41
C LEU A 31 -1.36 10.45 4.05
N TYR A 32 -2.27 10.53 3.08
CA TYR A 32 -2.03 10.16 1.70
C TYR A 32 -0.87 10.96 1.08
N LYS A 33 -0.84 12.28 1.28
CA LYS A 33 0.25 13.14 0.76
C LYS A 33 1.60 12.75 1.34
N ARG A 34 1.69 12.46 2.64
CA ARG A 34 2.95 12.05 3.30
C ARG A 34 3.45 10.71 2.79
N VAL A 35 2.59 9.70 2.75
CA VAL A 35 2.96 8.37 2.24
C VAL A 35 3.36 8.44 0.77
N LYS A 36 2.62 9.20 -0.05
CA LYS A 36 2.98 9.43 -1.45
C LYS A 36 4.32 10.14 -1.61
N ALA A 37 4.59 11.16 -0.80
CA ALA A 37 5.87 11.89 -0.83
C ALA A 37 7.04 10.97 -0.45
N PHE A 38 6.90 10.20 0.63
CA PHE A 38 7.88 9.21 1.04
C PHE A 38 8.23 8.23 -0.08
N PHE A 39 7.22 7.60 -0.71
CA PHE A 39 7.48 6.66 -1.80
C PHE A 39 8.06 7.33 -3.05
N LYS A 40 7.67 8.58 -3.33
CA LYS A 40 8.26 9.33 -4.45
C LYS A 40 9.76 9.56 -4.23
N GLU A 41 10.14 9.93 -3.01
CA GLU A 41 11.54 10.13 -2.62
C GLU A 41 12.29 8.81 -2.62
N ALA A 42 11.73 7.75 -2.04
CA ALA A 42 12.32 6.41 -2.05
C ALA A 42 12.60 5.90 -3.48
N VAL A 43 11.67 6.13 -4.42
CA VAL A 43 11.92 5.78 -5.84
C VAL A 43 13.00 6.67 -6.45
N ALA A 44 13.01 7.96 -6.16
CA ALA A 44 14.00 8.90 -6.70
C ALA A 44 15.42 8.65 -6.16
N SER A 45 15.56 8.18 -4.92
CA SER A 45 16.82 7.79 -4.31
C SER A 45 17.25 6.35 -4.61
N GLY A 46 16.47 5.59 -5.39
CA GLY A 46 16.76 4.18 -5.63
C GLY A 46 16.66 3.31 -4.37
N TRP A 47 15.82 3.70 -3.41
CA TRP A 47 15.59 3.03 -2.14
C TRP A 47 16.79 2.99 -1.19
N GLU A 48 17.77 3.86 -1.39
CA GLU A 48 18.95 3.96 -0.52
C GLU A 48 18.55 4.22 0.94
N GLY A 49 19.12 3.43 1.86
CA GLY A 49 18.88 3.55 3.30
C GLY A 49 17.48 3.12 3.76
N ILE A 50 16.64 2.55 2.89
CA ILE A 50 15.28 2.09 3.21
C ILE A 50 15.25 0.57 3.16
N ASN A 51 14.87 -0.08 4.27
CA ASN A 51 14.56 -1.50 4.26
C ASN A 51 13.14 -1.73 3.73
N TYR A 52 12.99 -2.50 2.65
CA TYR A 52 11.70 -2.78 2.03
C TYR A 52 11.62 -4.23 1.56
N SER A 53 10.40 -4.78 1.53
CA SER A 53 10.10 -6.00 0.78
C SER A 53 9.57 -5.63 -0.60
N TYR A 54 9.93 -6.42 -1.60
CA TYR A 54 9.51 -6.23 -2.99
C TYR A 54 8.90 -7.51 -3.54
N TYR A 55 7.84 -7.35 -4.32
CA TYR A 55 7.23 -8.42 -5.08
C TYR A 55 6.73 -7.87 -6.41
N ASP A 56 6.96 -8.59 -7.49
CA ASP A 56 6.33 -8.30 -8.77
C ASP A 56 5.73 -9.55 -9.42
N ALA A 57 4.76 -9.29 -10.29
CA ALA A 57 4.10 -10.33 -11.07
C ALA A 57 3.66 -9.76 -12.41
N THR A 58 3.83 -10.56 -13.45
CA THR A 58 3.25 -10.32 -14.77
C THR A 58 2.13 -11.31 -15.01
N ASN A 59 0.95 -10.81 -15.39
CA ASN A 59 -0.16 -11.62 -15.84
C ASN A 59 -0.50 -11.23 -17.28
N ALA A 60 -0.36 -12.18 -18.20
CA ALA A 60 -0.70 -12.02 -19.60
C ALA A 60 -1.90 -12.92 -19.93
N GLY A 61 -2.94 -12.34 -20.50
CA GLY A 61 -4.13 -13.07 -20.92
C GLY A 61 -4.98 -12.20 -21.82
N HIS A 62 -5.65 -12.81 -22.79
CA HIS A 62 -6.56 -12.19 -23.76
C HIS A 62 -6.24 -10.70 -24.01
N TYR A 63 -5.33 -10.42 -24.96
CA TYR A 63 -4.96 -9.07 -25.45
C TYR A 63 -4.49 -8.05 -24.39
N ARG A 64 -4.30 -8.48 -23.13
CA ARG A 64 -3.88 -7.63 -22.03
C ARG A 64 -2.64 -8.19 -21.33
N ILE A 65 -1.71 -7.30 -21.03
CA ILE A 65 -0.60 -7.57 -20.12
C ILE A 65 -0.76 -6.65 -18.91
N GLU A 66 -0.83 -7.25 -17.72
CA GLU A 66 -0.78 -6.54 -16.45
C GLU A 66 0.54 -6.84 -15.75
N TYR A 67 1.30 -5.79 -15.48
CA TYR A 67 2.47 -5.84 -14.62
C TYR A 67 2.14 -5.18 -13.28
N ARG A 68 2.37 -5.91 -12.20
CA ARG A 68 2.10 -5.45 -10.83
C ARG A 68 3.38 -5.49 -10.04
N GLN A 69 3.74 -4.37 -9.45
CA GLN A 69 4.86 -4.24 -8.53
C GLN A 69 4.35 -3.79 -7.18
N VAL A 70 4.87 -4.38 -6.11
CA VAL A 70 4.46 -4.14 -4.73
C VAL A 70 5.71 -3.89 -3.89
N TRP A 71 5.71 -2.78 -3.16
CA TRP A 71 6.73 -2.45 -2.17
C TRP A 71 6.08 -2.32 -0.81
N ALA A 72 6.69 -2.92 0.20
CA ALA A 72 6.24 -2.85 1.58
C ALA A 72 7.36 -2.31 2.47
N VAL A 73 7.06 -1.25 3.24
CA VAL A 73 8.03 -0.58 4.10
C VAL A 73 7.48 -0.50 5.53
N PRO A 74 8.25 -0.94 6.54
CA PRO A 74 7.95 -0.70 7.94
C PRO A 74 7.68 0.78 8.23
N ILE A 75 6.57 1.05 8.91
CA ILE A 75 6.12 2.42 9.19
C ILE A 75 7.09 3.20 10.08
N SER A 76 7.93 2.50 10.83
CA SER A 76 9.00 3.07 11.66
C SER A 76 10.05 3.82 10.85
N GLN A 77 10.19 3.52 9.55
CA GLN A 77 11.13 4.21 8.66
C GLN A 77 10.52 5.45 8.00
N VAL A 78 9.27 5.77 8.29
CA VAL A 78 8.55 6.86 7.63
C VAL A 78 8.34 8.00 8.63
N PRO A 79 9.10 9.10 8.49
CA PRO A 79 9.11 10.17 9.48
C PRO A 79 7.78 10.94 9.50
N ASN A 80 7.43 11.49 10.67
CA ASN A 80 6.37 12.48 10.84
C ASN A 80 4.99 12.08 10.30
N LEU A 81 4.65 10.79 10.41
CA LEU A 81 3.43 10.24 9.86
C LEU A 81 2.16 10.69 10.65
N GLY A 82 2.30 11.15 11.89
CA GLY A 82 1.23 11.80 12.68
C GLY A 82 0.09 10.86 13.10
N ILE A 83 0.33 9.55 13.09
CA ILE A 83 -0.70 8.49 13.20
C ILE A 83 -0.95 8.02 14.65
N ALA A 84 -0.19 8.58 15.61
CA ALA A 84 0.00 8.01 16.95
C ALA A 84 -1.29 7.76 17.76
N LYS A 85 -2.36 8.53 17.57
CA LYS A 85 -3.59 8.39 18.39
C LYS A 85 -4.72 7.57 17.77
N LYS A 86 -4.78 7.42 16.44
CA LYS A 86 -5.95 6.81 15.77
C LYS A 86 -5.67 5.44 15.14
N TRP A 87 -4.40 5.09 14.95
CA TRP A 87 -3.98 3.93 14.16
C TRP A 87 -2.84 3.17 14.84
N THR A 88 -2.98 2.90 16.13
CA THR A 88 -1.94 2.38 17.06
C THR A 88 -1.35 1.02 16.69
N ARG A 89 -1.96 0.24 15.79
CA ARG A 89 -1.45 -1.08 15.38
C ARG A 89 -0.90 -1.12 13.96
N LEU A 90 -0.84 0.01 13.26
CA LEU A 90 -0.36 0.06 11.87
C LEU A 90 1.16 -0.13 11.84
N LYS A 91 1.64 -1.09 11.04
CA LYS A 91 3.06 -1.49 11.03
C LYS A 91 3.75 -1.30 9.69
N THR A 92 3.01 -1.27 8.60
CA THR A 92 3.58 -1.25 7.24
C THR A 92 2.80 -0.33 6.33
N ILE A 93 3.52 0.44 5.50
CA ILE A 93 2.96 1.13 4.34
C ILE A 93 3.33 0.38 3.07
N VAL A 94 2.44 0.39 2.09
CA VAL A 94 2.63 -0.35 0.84
C VAL A 94 2.31 0.53 -0.34
N MET A 95 3.17 0.44 -1.37
CA MET A 95 2.92 0.98 -2.69
C MET A 95 2.66 -0.16 -3.66
N VAL A 96 1.60 -0.06 -4.45
CA VAL A 96 1.31 -0.98 -5.56
C VAL A 96 1.30 -0.18 -6.85
N ARG A 97 2.25 -0.45 -7.75
CA ARG A 97 2.24 0.09 -9.11
C ARG A 97 1.63 -0.95 -10.04
N ARG A 98 0.62 -0.56 -10.80
CA ARG A 98 0.01 -1.40 -11.82
C ARG A 98 0.22 -0.75 -13.16
N LYS A 99 0.94 -1.43 -14.04
CA LYS A 99 1.07 -1.07 -15.45
C LYS A 99 0.20 -2.02 -16.26
N ARG A 100 -0.75 -1.48 -17.01
CA ARG A 100 -1.61 -2.25 -17.91
C ARG A 100 -1.36 -1.80 -19.34
N THR A 101 -1.09 -2.75 -20.22
CA THR A 101 -0.93 -2.52 -21.66
C THR A 101 -2.11 -3.15 -22.40
N LEU A 102 -2.80 -2.35 -23.22
CA LEU A 102 -3.89 -2.78 -24.10
C LEU A 102 -3.68 -2.14 -25.47
N TRP A 103 -3.29 -2.94 -26.46
CA TRP A 103 -3.13 -2.64 -27.90
C TRP A 103 -2.34 -1.38 -28.30
N ASN A 104 -2.64 -0.19 -27.75
CA ASN A 104 -1.85 1.05 -27.84
C ASN A 104 -1.91 1.96 -26.59
N ASP A 105 -2.67 1.58 -25.55
CA ASP A 105 -2.81 2.35 -24.31
C ASP A 105 -1.99 1.73 -23.18
N GLN A 106 -1.17 2.57 -22.53
CA GLN A 106 -0.50 2.24 -21.28
C GLN A 106 -1.09 3.08 -20.14
N THR A 107 -1.58 2.43 -19.10
CA THR A 107 -1.94 3.09 -17.84
C THR A 107 -0.96 2.69 -16.77
N ASP A 108 -0.39 3.67 -16.07
CA ASP A 108 0.53 3.48 -14.95
C ASP A 108 0.09 4.37 -13.78
N ASN A 109 -0.62 3.77 -12.83
CA ASN A 109 -1.16 4.48 -11.68
C ASN A 109 -0.76 3.78 -10.38
N PRO A 110 0.13 4.39 -9.57
CA PRO A 110 0.47 3.85 -8.26
C PRO A 110 -0.70 4.05 -7.28
N SER A 111 -0.99 3.00 -6.53
CA SER A 111 -1.96 2.96 -5.43
C SER A 111 -1.22 2.77 -4.11
N TYR A 112 -1.68 3.43 -3.04
CA TYR A 112 -1.01 3.40 -1.74
C TYR A 112 -1.92 2.80 -0.67
N TYR A 113 -1.34 1.98 0.19
CA TYR A 113 -2.05 1.19 1.20
C TYR A 113 -1.30 1.19 2.53
N MET A 114 -2.02 0.81 3.58
CA MET A 114 -1.55 0.74 4.95
C MET A 114 -2.03 -0.56 5.60
N PHE A 115 -1.13 -1.26 6.29
CA PHE A 115 -1.35 -2.59 6.86
C PHE A 115 -0.97 -2.65 8.34
N LEU A 116 -1.70 -3.48 9.08
CA LEU A 116 -1.49 -3.73 10.52
C LEU A 116 -0.31 -4.67 10.84
N PHE A 117 0.16 -5.48 9.88
CA PHE A 117 1.25 -6.42 10.10
C PHE A 117 2.52 -5.96 9.39
N GLY A 118 3.67 -6.27 10.00
CA GLY A 118 4.94 -6.29 9.28
C GLY A 118 4.82 -7.27 8.13
N CYS A 119 5.22 -6.88 6.93
CA CYS A 119 5.29 -7.79 5.80
C CYS A 119 6.24 -8.94 6.18
N ARG A 120 5.69 -10.11 6.55
CA ARG A 120 6.47 -11.34 6.67
C ARG A 120 6.56 -11.95 5.27
N CYS A 121 7.28 -11.29 4.37
CA CYS A 121 7.73 -11.96 3.16
C CYS A 121 8.97 -12.78 3.55
N CYS A 122 8.73 -14.08 3.76
CA CYS A 122 9.67 -15.20 3.72
C CYS A 122 11.10 -14.93 4.23
N THR A 123 11.31 -15.00 5.55
CA THR A 123 12.55 -15.57 6.08
C THR A 123 12.31 -17.08 6.19
N ASP A 124 12.74 -17.82 5.17
CA ASP A 124 13.13 -19.24 5.18
C ASP A 124 13.06 -19.80 3.75
N CYS A 125 14.21 -19.77 3.08
CA CYS A 125 14.69 -20.77 2.12
C CYS A 125 16.21 -20.83 2.28
#